data_AF-A0A3N0XR31-F1
#
_entry.id   AF-A0A3N0XR31-F1
#
_cell.length_a   1.000
_cell.length_b   1.000
_cell.length_c   1.000
_cell.angle_alpha   90.00
_cell.angle_beta   90.00
_cell.angle_gamma   90.00
#
_symmetry.space_group_name_H-M   'P 1'
#
loop_
_entity.id
_entity.type
_entity.pdbx_description
1 polymer ?
#
loop_
_entity_poly.entity_id
_entity_poly.type
_entity_poly.pdbx_seq_one_letter_code
_entity_poly.pdbx_strand_id
1 'polypeptide(L)'
;MYEHPTVPNVKIWDLPGIGSPNFKADKYLKEVKLDTYDFFIILNSERFMQNDVMLAKEIKKKKKNFYFVRSKIDNDIRAEEKKKGFDEQIVLSIIREDCQKNLTELGDPKVFLMSSFDLDKYDFEILQNTLEEELPDHKKSALLQAWPVCSAASLEKKIKFFEGMIWAASLASAGIAVVPVPGLSVACDVGMVLLFLTRCYYAFGLDDGSLSRLSEKVNKPLLEHLAKSKFASAIREKTIARLQVSAILATLSAVEYAASLVPGVGSVAAAGISFGTTYYLLREGLNELANIAQEIRKEAELDTLCIN
;
A
#
# COMPACT_ATOMS: atom_id res chain seq x y z
N MET A 1 -8.68 -15.03 9.80
CA MET A 1 -7.49 -14.15 9.78
C MET A 1 -6.84 -14.33 8.43
N TYR A 2 -6.57 -13.23 7.74
CA TYR A 2 -5.98 -13.19 6.41
C TYR A 2 -4.71 -12.34 6.48
N GLU A 3 -3.57 -12.90 6.08
CA GLU A 3 -2.31 -12.15 5.99
C GLU A 3 -2.23 -11.46 4.63
N HIS A 4 -1.70 -10.24 4.60
CA HIS A 4 -1.45 -9.57 3.33
C HIS A 4 -0.39 -10.34 2.53
N PRO A 5 -0.63 -10.67 1.24
CA PRO A 5 0.24 -11.57 0.47
C PRO A 5 1.71 -11.14 0.40
N THR A 6 1.97 -9.83 0.43
CA THR A 6 3.31 -9.25 0.27
C THR A 6 3.81 -8.53 1.53
N VAL A 7 2.94 -8.34 2.53
CA VAL A 7 3.21 -7.56 3.75
C VAL A 7 2.65 -8.33 4.97
N PRO A 8 3.24 -9.48 5.36
CA PRO A 8 2.62 -10.44 6.29
C PRO A 8 2.41 -9.91 7.72
N ASN A 9 3.04 -8.78 8.06
CA ASN A 9 2.79 -8.04 9.30
C ASN A 9 1.47 -7.24 9.28
N VAL A 10 0.82 -7.08 8.13
CA VAL A 10 -0.54 -6.57 7.99
C VAL A 10 -1.51 -7.75 7.95
N LYS A 11 -2.44 -7.79 8.91
CA LYS A 11 -3.39 -8.90 9.09
C LYS A 11 -4.81 -8.36 9.15
N ILE A 12 -5.67 -8.90 8.30
CA ILE A 12 -7.09 -8.58 8.25
C ILE A 12 -7.85 -9.67 8.99
N TRP A 13 -8.69 -9.26 9.92
CA TRP A 13 -9.54 -10.16 10.69
C TRP A 13 -10.99 -9.94 10.30
N ASP A 14 -11.55 -10.93 9.60
CA ASP A 14 -13.00 -11.03 9.44
C ASP A 14 -13.58 -11.56 10.76
N LEU A 15 -14.42 -10.75 11.39
CA LEU A 15 -14.97 -11.02 12.71
C LEU A 15 -16.44 -11.47 12.58
N PRO A 16 -16.93 -12.33 13.49
CA PRO A 16 -18.29 -12.84 13.41
C PRO A 16 -19.34 -11.72 13.40
N GLY A 17 -20.34 -11.83 12.54
CA GLY A 17 -21.42 -10.86 12.45
C GLY A 17 -22.18 -10.68 13.77
N ILE A 18 -22.55 -9.44 14.08
CA ILE A 18 -23.20 -9.06 15.34
C ILE A 18 -24.73 -9.09 15.28
N GLY A 19 -25.33 -9.70 14.26
CA GLY A 19 -26.77 -9.65 13.98
C GLY A 19 -27.68 -10.46 14.92
N SER A 20 -27.13 -11.09 15.96
CA SER A 20 -27.94 -11.87 16.91
C SER A 20 -28.80 -10.95 17.79
N PRO A 21 -30.09 -11.27 18.04
CA PRO A 21 -30.92 -10.55 18.99
C PRO A 21 -30.36 -10.56 20.43
N ASN A 22 -29.55 -11.58 20.77
CA ASN A 22 -28.92 -11.74 22.08
C ASN A 22 -27.47 -11.21 22.10
N PHE A 23 -27.12 -10.32 21.18
CA PHE A 23 -25.79 -9.74 21.10
C PHE A 23 -25.44 -8.97 22.38
N LYS A 24 -24.27 -9.29 22.96
CA LYS A 24 -23.68 -8.57 24.09
C LYS A 24 -22.29 -8.09 23.69
N ALA A 25 -22.17 -6.79 23.46
CA ALA A 25 -20.96 -6.18 22.91
C ALA A 25 -19.73 -6.42 23.80
N ASP A 26 -19.87 -6.36 25.12
CA ASP A 26 -18.78 -6.59 26.08
C ASP A 26 -18.24 -8.03 26.03
N LYS A 27 -19.15 -9.02 25.94
CA LYS A 27 -18.81 -10.43 25.80
C LYS A 27 -18.15 -10.69 24.45
N TYR A 28 -18.73 -10.14 23.39
CA TYR A 28 -18.20 -10.25 22.04
C TYR A 28 -16.76 -9.73 21.95
N LEU A 29 -16.50 -8.52 22.47
CA LEU A 29 -15.17 -7.91 22.44
C LEU A 29 -14.11 -8.70 23.23
N LYS A 30 -14.51 -9.44 24.27
CA LYS A 30 -13.64 -10.38 24.98
C LYS A 30 -13.36 -11.62 24.14
N GLU A 31 -14.39 -12.19 23.52
CA GLU A 31 -14.28 -13.39 22.67
C GLU A 31 -13.37 -13.13 21.45
N VAL A 32 -13.52 -11.98 20.80
CA VAL A 32 -12.67 -11.57 19.68
C VAL A 32 -11.32 -10.98 20.11
N LYS A 33 -11.04 -10.88 21.42
CA LYS A 33 -9.77 -10.35 21.95
C LYS A 33 -9.42 -8.96 21.40
N LEU A 34 -10.26 -7.96 21.68
CA LEU A 34 -10.15 -6.58 21.18
C LEU A 34 -8.74 -5.97 21.18
N ASP A 35 -7.91 -6.27 22.20
CA ASP A 35 -6.57 -5.71 22.33
C ASP A 35 -5.59 -6.17 21.25
N THR A 36 -5.95 -7.20 20.48
CA THR A 36 -5.17 -7.73 19.34
C THR A 36 -5.11 -6.76 18.17
N TYR A 37 -6.07 -5.83 18.06
CA TYR A 37 -6.27 -5.02 16.86
C TYR A 37 -5.78 -3.58 17.05
N ASP A 38 -5.23 -3.01 15.98
CA ASP A 38 -4.83 -1.61 15.92
C ASP A 38 -6.06 -0.68 15.75
N PHE A 39 -7.00 -1.07 14.90
CA PHE A 39 -8.26 -0.37 14.69
C PHE A 39 -9.39 -1.32 14.28
N PHE A 40 -10.63 -0.81 14.34
CA PHE A 40 -11.84 -1.52 13.96
C PHE A 40 -12.53 -0.84 12.79
N ILE A 41 -12.93 -1.61 11.78
CA ILE A 41 -13.80 -1.14 10.71
C ILE A 41 -15.17 -1.79 10.92
N ILE A 42 -16.19 -0.97 11.16
CA ILE A 42 -17.59 -1.42 11.26
C ILE A 42 -18.21 -1.23 9.87
N LEU A 43 -18.40 -2.35 9.16
CA LEU A 43 -18.96 -2.37 7.82
C LEU A 43 -20.48 -2.53 7.87
N ASN A 44 -21.20 -1.62 7.22
CA ASN A 44 -22.64 -1.69 7.01
C ASN A 44 -22.94 -1.49 5.51
N SER A 45 -24.00 -2.09 4.98
CA SER A 45 -24.41 -1.92 3.58
C SER A 45 -25.85 -1.48 3.37
N GLU A 46 -26.62 -1.25 4.45
CA GLU A 46 -28.04 -0.91 4.40
C GLU A 46 -28.40 0.05 5.56
N ARG A 47 -29.41 -0.29 6.38
CA ARG A 47 -29.83 0.50 7.53
C ARG A 47 -28.87 0.30 8.70
N PHE A 48 -28.67 1.38 9.45
CA PHE A 48 -27.92 1.35 10.69
C PHE A 48 -28.53 0.35 11.68
N MET A 49 -27.73 -0.59 12.20
CA MET A 49 -28.21 -1.55 13.21
C MET A 49 -27.87 -1.06 14.62
N GLN A 50 -28.79 -1.22 15.58
CA GLN A 50 -28.53 -0.85 16.98
C GLN A 50 -27.29 -1.55 17.55
N ASN A 51 -27.02 -2.77 17.08
CA ASN A 51 -25.85 -3.55 17.46
C ASN A 51 -24.53 -2.86 17.05
N ASP A 52 -24.50 -2.14 15.92
CA ASP A 52 -23.35 -1.38 15.45
C ASP A 52 -23.01 -0.24 16.44
N VAL A 53 -24.04 0.48 16.93
CA VAL A 53 -23.87 1.53 17.96
C VAL A 53 -23.32 0.92 19.25
N MET A 54 -23.88 -0.21 19.69
CA MET A 54 -23.44 -0.87 20.92
C MET A 54 -21.98 -1.32 20.83
N LEU A 55 -21.59 -1.90 19.69
CA LEU A 55 -20.20 -2.30 19.45
C LEU A 55 -19.27 -1.09 19.46
N ALA A 56 -19.60 -0.02 18.73
CA ALA A 56 -18.81 1.20 18.67
C ALA A 56 -18.66 1.88 20.03
N LYS A 57 -19.72 1.90 20.86
CA LYS A 57 -19.68 2.37 22.25
C LYS A 57 -18.65 1.62 23.08
N GLU A 58 -18.65 0.29 23.02
CA GLU A 58 -17.72 -0.51 23.80
C GLU A 58 -16.28 -0.41 23.29
N ILE A 59 -16.06 -0.31 21.97
CA ILE A 59 -14.72 -0.04 21.39
C ILE A 59 -14.18 1.30 21.89
N LYS A 60 -15.01 2.35 21.89
CA LYS A 60 -14.65 3.67 22.40
C LYS A 60 -14.33 3.65 23.90
N LYS A 61 -15.10 2.92 24.71
CA LYS A 61 -14.79 2.72 26.15
C LYS A 61 -13.43 2.06 26.37
N LYS A 62 -12.98 1.22 25.43
CA LYS A 62 -11.66 0.60 25.43
C LYS A 62 -10.55 1.49 24.84
N LYS A 63 -10.85 2.75 24.52
CA LYS A 63 -9.91 3.73 23.95
C LYS A 63 -9.26 3.25 22.64
N LYS A 64 -10.00 2.47 21.84
CA LYS A 64 -9.61 2.05 20.50
C LYS A 64 -10.36 2.88 19.46
N ASN A 65 -9.72 3.12 18.33
CA ASN A 65 -10.34 3.81 17.20
C ASN A 65 -11.23 2.83 16.44
N PHE A 66 -12.38 3.33 16.00
CA PHE A 66 -13.26 2.65 15.05
C PHE A 66 -13.60 3.57 13.89
N TYR A 67 -13.87 2.97 12.74
CA TYR A 67 -14.21 3.65 11.51
C TYR A 67 -15.49 3.02 10.97
N PHE A 68 -16.51 3.84 10.74
CA PHE A 68 -17.77 3.37 10.19
C PHE A 68 -17.72 3.46 8.68
N VAL A 69 -17.98 2.34 8.00
CA VAL A 69 -17.91 2.26 6.54
C VAL A 69 -19.26 1.84 6.01
N ARG A 70 -19.95 2.76 5.33
CA ARG A 70 -21.16 2.47 4.55
C ARG A 70 -20.73 2.00 3.16
N SER A 71 -20.72 0.69 3.01
CA SER A 71 -20.44 0.00 1.74
C SER A 71 -21.65 0.03 0.81
N LYS A 72 -21.44 -0.43 -0.43
CA LYS A 72 -22.47 -0.61 -1.48
C LYS A 72 -23.16 0.68 -1.94
N ILE A 73 -22.46 1.81 -1.86
CA ILE A 73 -22.98 3.12 -2.30
C ILE A 73 -23.37 3.09 -3.78
N ASP A 74 -22.67 2.31 -4.58
CA ASP A 74 -22.99 2.06 -5.99
C ASP A 74 -24.43 1.54 -6.19
N ASN A 75 -24.99 0.77 -5.25
CA ASN A 75 -26.38 0.31 -5.32
C ASN A 75 -27.37 1.40 -4.88
N ASP A 76 -27.03 2.15 -3.83
CA ASP A 76 -27.85 3.26 -3.34
C ASP A 76 -28.00 4.34 -4.43
N ILE A 77 -26.89 4.70 -5.09
CA ILE A 77 -26.88 5.65 -6.21
C ILE A 77 -27.71 5.12 -7.39
N ARG A 78 -27.49 3.88 -7.84
CA ARG A 78 -28.26 3.27 -8.94
C ARG A 78 -29.77 3.20 -8.67
N ALA A 79 -30.19 3.13 -7.41
CA ALA A 79 -31.59 3.16 -7.03
C ALA A 79 -32.20 4.56 -7.12
N GLU A 80 -31.44 5.59 -6.73
CA GLU A 80 -31.85 6.99 -6.74
C GLU A 80 -31.76 7.64 -8.14
N GLU A 81 -30.82 7.22 -8.98
CA GLU A 81 -30.64 7.70 -10.38
C GLU A 81 -31.91 7.64 -11.22
N LYS A 82 -32.81 6.71 -10.91
CA LYS A 82 -34.08 6.52 -11.64
C LYS A 82 -35.14 7.56 -11.27
N LYS A 83 -34.92 8.39 -10.25
CA LYS A 83 -35.88 9.38 -9.76
C LYS A 83 -35.67 10.73 -10.47
N LYS A 84 -36.75 11.48 -10.65
CA LYS A 84 -36.67 12.85 -11.19
C LYS A 84 -35.95 13.77 -10.21
N GLY A 85 -35.00 14.55 -10.70
CA GLY A 85 -34.22 15.48 -9.88
C GLY A 85 -33.09 14.81 -9.09
N PHE A 86 -32.59 13.66 -9.57
CA PHE A 86 -31.43 13.00 -9.00
C PHE A 86 -30.20 13.93 -9.00
N ASP A 87 -29.56 14.00 -7.85
CA ASP A 87 -28.27 14.63 -7.64
C ASP A 87 -27.47 13.72 -6.70
N GLU A 88 -26.34 13.20 -7.21
CA GLU A 88 -25.51 12.24 -6.48
C GLU A 88 -25.00 12.81 -5.16
N GLN A 89 -24.60 14.09 -5.14
CA GLN A 89 -24.05 14.73 -3.94
C GLN A 89 -25.11 14.92 -2.87
N ILE A 90 -26.35 15.25 -3.27
CA ILE A 90 -27.49 15.32 -2.34
C ILE A 90 -27.75 13.94 -1.73
N VAL A 91 -27.76 12.87 -2.54
CA VAL A 91 -27.97 11.49 -2.05
C VAL A 91 -26.86 11.09 -1.08
N LEU A 92 -25.59 11.32 -1.42
CA LEU A 92 -24.46 11.03 -0.55
C LEU A 92 -24.53 11.81 0.77
N SER A 93 -24.94 13.09 0.73
CA SER A 93 -25.13 13.90 1.93
C SER A 93 -26.21 13.32 2.84
N ILE A 94 -27.36 12.93 2.27
CA ILE A 94 -28.47 12.31 3.03
C ILE A 94 -28.01 11.02 3.71
N ILE A 95 -27.30 10.14 2.98
CA ILE A 95 -26.80 8.88 3.53
C ILE A 95 -25.79 9.14 4.65
N ARG A 96 -24.87 10.09 4.45
CA ARG A 96 -23.85 10.45 5.45
C ARG A 96 -24.51 11.00 6.72
N GLU A 97 -25.46 11.91 6.57
CA GLU A 97 -26.22 12.47 7.70
C GLU A 97 -27.00 11.38 8.45
N ASP A 98 -27.62 10.43 7.76
CA ASP A 98 -28.33 9.32 8.41
C ASP A 98 -27.36 8.47 9.24
N CYS A 99 -26.19 8.15 8.70
CA CYS A 99 -25.15 7.44 9.44
C CYS A 99 -24.67 8.22 10.67
N GLN A 100 -24.45 9.54 10.53
CA GLN A 100 -23.98 10.41 11.62
C GLN A 100 -25.05 10.60 12.72
N LYS A 101 -26.33 10.75 12.34
CA LYS A 101 -27.46 10.87 13.28
C LYS A 101 -27.57 9.64 14.17
N ASN A 102 -27.36 8.46 13.63
CA ASN A 102 -27.38 7.20 14.40
C ASN A 102 -26.16 7.03 15.32
N LEU A 103 -25.11 7.80 15.10
CA LEU A 103 -23.84 7.73 15.84
C LEU A 103 -23.56 8.98 16.69
N THR A 104 -24.49 9.93 16.79
CA THR A 104 -24.27 11.23 17.45
C THR A 104 -23.88 11.09 18.93
N GLU A 105 -24.39 10.06 19.61
CA GLU A 105 -24.01 9.76 21.01
C GLU A 105 -22.54 9.37 21.17
N LEU A 106 -21.85 9.05 20.08
CA LEU A 106 -20.42 8.74 20.06
C LEU A 106 -19.54 9.96 19.76
N GLY A 107 -20.10 11.17 19.68
CA GLY A 107 -19.38 12.39 19.35
C GLY A 107 -19.32 12.60 17.84
N ASP A 108 -18.12 12.74 17.28
CA ASP A 108 -17.89 12.91 15.85
C ASP A 108 -17.37 11.60 15.22
N PRO A 109 -18.28 10.69 14.82
CA PRO A 109 -17.92 9.40 14.24
C PRO A 109 -17.35 9.58 12.84
N LYS A 110 -16.22 8.93 12.56
CA LYS A 110 -15.67 8.90 11.20
C LYS A 110 -16.47 7.94 10.33
N VAL A 111 -17.25 8.51 9.42
CA VAL A 111 -18.12 7.80 8.47
C VAL A 111 -17.52 7.92 7.07
N PHE A 112 -17.33 6.79 6.40
CA PHE A 112 -16.83 6.71 5.02
C PHE A 112 -17.86 5.98 4.16
N LEU A 113 -18.24 6.60 3.05
CA LEU A 113 -19.10 6.03 2.02
C LEU A 113 -18.22 5.40 0.95
N MET A 114 -18.40 4.11 0.61
CA MET A 114 -17.56 3.45 -0.41
C MET A 114 -18.29 2.42 -1.28
N SER A 115 -17.77 2.22 -2.48
CA SER A 115 -18.07 1.08 -3.36
C SER A 115 -16.85 0.16 -3.39
N SER A 116 -17.05 -1.15 -3.22
CA SER A 116 -15.95 -2.12 -3.41
C SER A 116 -15.62 -2.35 -4.89
N PHE A 117 -16.49 -1.92 -5.80
CA PHE A 117 -16.29 -2.04 -7.25
C PHE A 117 -15.52 -0.84 -7.82
N ASP A 118 -15.63 0.32 -7.16
CA ASP A 118 -15.11 1.62 -7.60
C ASP A 118 -14.31 2.27 -6.46
N LEU A 119 -13.08 1.78 -6.23
CA LEU A 119 -12.21 2.24 -5.13
C LEU A 119 -11.61 3.64 -5.37
N ASP A 120 -11.68 4.14 -6.58
CA ASP A 120 -11.31 5.49 -7.00
C ASP A 120 -12.42 6.52 -6.75
N LYS A 121 -13.64 6.07 -6.41
CA LYS A 121 -14.78 6.93 -6.09
C LYS A 121 -15.04 7.05 -4.58
N TYR A 122 -15.84 8.05 -4.22
CA TYR A 122 -16.34 8.28 -2.87
C TYR A 122 -15.21 8.46 -1.83
N ASP A 123 -15.32 7.86 -0.64
CA ASP A 123 -14.47 8.16 0.52
C ASP A 123 -13.32 7.14 0.71
N PHE A 124 -13.01 6.26 -0.25
CA PHE A 124 -12.00 5.22 -0.03
C PHE A 124 -10.59 5.80 0.20
N GLU A 125 -10.18 6.78 -0.61
CA GLU A 125 -8.89 7.48 -0.40
C GLU A 125 -8.86 8.23 0.94
N ILE A 126 -9.98 8.82 1.35
CA ILE A 126 -10.11 9.51 2.64
C ILE A 126 -9.96 8.50 3.79
N LEU A 127 -10.58 7.31 3.67
CA LEU A 127 -10.44 6.22 4.64
C LEU A 127 -8.97 5.77 4.75
N GLN A 128 -8.29 5.55 3.61
CA GLN A 128 -6.88 5.16 3.59
C GLN A 128 -6.00 6.19 4.31
N ASN A 129 -6.13 7.47 3.94
CA ASN A 129 -5.36 8.55 4.56
C ASN A 129 -5.65 8.66 6.06
N THR A 130 -6.90 8.54 6.48
CA THR A 130 -7.27 8.58 7.89
C THR A 130 -6.63 7.43 8.69
N LEU A 131 -6.72 6.19 8.16
CA LEU A 131 -6.15 5.01 8.83
C LEU A 131 -4.63 5.12 8.96
N GLU A 132 -3.97 5.67 7.95
CA GLU A 132 -2.53 5.91 7.98
C GLU A 132 -2.15 7.00 8.99
N GLU A 133 -2.87 8.12 9.03
CA GLU A 133 -2.55 9.22 9.95
C GLU A 133 -2.68 8.85 11.42
N GLU A 134 -3.66 7.99 11.75
CA GLU A 134 -3.95 7.58 13.12
C GLU A 134 -3.18 6.36 13.61
N LEU A 135 -2.42 5.71 12.74
CA LEU A 135 -1.45 4.69 13.17
C LEU A 135 -0.18 5.33 13.76
N PRO A 136 0.52 4.66 14.68
CA PRO A 136 1.87 5.06 15.07
C PRO A 136 2.83 5.04 13.87
N ASP A 137 3.78 5.97 13.80
CA ASP A 137 4.66 6.16 12.64
C ASP A 137 5.38 4.87 12.19
N HIS A 138 5.83 4.05 13.14
CA HIS A 138 6.51 2.78 12.85
C HIS A 138 5.58 1.71 12.23
N LYS A 139 4.25 1.87 12.30
CA LYS A 139 3.25 0.99 11.65
C LYS A 139 2.75 1.54 10.32
N LYS A 140 2.75 2.86 10.13
CA LYS A 140 2.30 3.53 8.89
C LYS A 140 2.97 2.97 7.65
N SER A 141 4.28 2.73 7.73
CA SER A 141 5.08 2.18 6.64
C SER A 141 4.56 0.83 6.12
N ALA A 142 4.14 -0.06 7.01
CA ALA A 142 3.61 -1.37 6.62
C ALA A 142 2.23 -1.22 5.96
N LEU A 143 1.36 -0.38 6.53
CA LEU A 143 0.04 -0.14 6.00
C LEU A 143 0.10 0.51 4.61
N LEU A 144 0.94 1.54 4.43
CA LEU A 144 1.14 2.23 3.15
C LEU A 144 1.64 1.28 2.05
N GLN A 145 2.51 0.32 2.38
CA GLN A 145 2.96 -0.70 1.43
C GLN A 145 1.85 -1.69 1.07
N ALA A 146 1.00 -2.07 2.04
CA ALA A 146 -0.06 -3.05 1.85
C ALA A 146 -1.28 -2.52 1.08
N TRP A 147 -1.53 -1.21 1.07
CA TRP A 147 -2.66 -0.67 0.34
C TRP A 147 -2.56 -0.89 -1.18
N PRO A 148 -3.69 -1.13 -1.87
CA PRO A 148 -3.72 -1.12 -3.32
C PRO A 148 -3.46 0.28 -3.88
N VAL A 149 -2.93 0.34 -5.12
CA VAL A 149 -2.74 1.58 -5.86
C VAL A 149 -4.09 2.00 -6.48
N CYS A 150 -4.91 2.70 -5.70
CA CYS A 150 -6.27 3.08 -6.11
C CYS A 150 -6.36 4.39 -6.88
N SER A 151 -5.40 5.31 -6.68
CA SER A 151 -5.38 6.62 -7.32
C SER A 151 -3.95 7.06 -7.66
N ALA A 152 -3.83 8.15 -8.43
CA ALA A 152 -2.53 8.73 -8.77
C ALA A 152 -1.83 9.26 -7.51
N ALA A 153 -2.61 9.84 -6.60
CA ALA A 153 -2.13 10.29 -5.29
C ALA A 153 -1.62 9.13 -4.44
N SER A 154 -2.32 7.99 -4.42
CA SER A 154 -1.86 6.77 -3.73
C SER A 154 -0.53 6.24 -4.28
N LEU A 155 -0.38 6.21 -5.62
CA LEU A 155 0.89 5.82 -6.26
C LEU A 155 2.03 6.77 -5.90
N GLU A 156 1.79 8.07 -6.02
CA GLU A 156 2.78 9.12 -5.70
C GLU A 156 3.23 9.05 -4.24
N LYS A 157 2.29 8.77 -3.32
CA LYS A 157 2.59 8.60 -1.89
C LYS A 157 3.54 7.41 -1.66
N LYS A 158 3.31 6.30 -2.36
CA LYS A 158 4.21 5.12 -2.32
C LYS A 158 5.57 5.42 -2.93
N ILE A 159 5.62 6.13 -4.07
CA ILE A 159 6.89 6.55 -4.70
C ILE A 159 7.73 7.36 -3.72
N LYS A 160 7.16 8.44 -3.16
CA LYS A 160 7.85 9.29 -2.16
C LYS A 160 8.32 8.51 -0.94
N PHE A 161 7.52 7.56 -0.48
CA PHE A 161 7.90 6.68 0.62
C PHE A 161 9.15 5.84 0.28
N PHE A 162 9.20 5.23 -0.91
CA PHE A 162 10.39 4.48 -1.34
C PHE A 162 11.59 5.40 -1.62
N GLU A 163 11.40 6.57 -2.23
CA GLU A 163 12.47 7.58 -2.42
C GLU A 163 13.12 7.93 -1.08
N GLY A 164 12.31 8.17 -0.05
CA GLY A 164 12.77 8.46 1.31
C GLY A 164 13.51 7.31 1.99
N MET A 165 13.41 6.08 1.49
CA MET A 165 14.14 4.93 2.02
C MET A 165 15.46 4.63 1.30
N ILE A 166 15.70 5.22 0.13
CA ILE A 166 16.91 4.95 -0.68
C ILE A 166 18.18 5.26 0.12
N TRP A 167 18.22 6.41 0.80
CA TRP A 167 19.40 6.81 1.57
C TRP A 167 19.72 5.81 2.69
N ALA A 168 18.69 5.30 3.38
CA ALA A 168 18.86 4.37 4.49
C ALA A 168 19.38 3.01 4.01
N ALA A 169 18.85 2.51 2.88
CA ALA A 169 19.36 1.30 2.23
C ALA A 169 20.80 1.48 1.74
N SER A 170 21.12 2.64 1.16
CA SER A 170 22.47 2.97 0.67
C SER A 170 23.48 3.10 1.81
N LEU A 171 23.07 3.64 2.96
CA LEU A 171 23.90 3.74 4.16
C LEU A 171 24.18 2.35 4.76
N ALA A 172 23.17 1.46 4.78
CA ALA A 172 23.38 0.07 5.18
C ALA A 172 24.41 -0.64 4.28
N SER A 173 24.33 -0.41 2.97
CA SER A 173 25.31 -0.86 1.96
C SER A 173 26.73 -0.41 2.30
N ALA A 174 26.92 0.89 2.53
CA ALA A 174 28.20 1.47 2.92
C ALA A 174 28.77 0.84 4.19
N GLY A 175 27.91 0.54 5.18
CA GLY A 175 28.29 -0.13 6.42
C GLY A 175 28.74 -1.59 6.24
N ILE A 176 28.25 -2.29 5.22
CA ILE A 176 28.69 -3.66 4.90
C ILE A 176 30.03 -3.62 4.15
N ALA A 177 30.25 -2.62 3.31
CA ALA A 177 31.46 -2.47 2.49
C ALA A 177 32.76 -2.30 3.29
N VAL A 178 32.69 -1.88 4.56
CA VAL A 178 33.88 -1.75 5.44
C VAL A 178 34.35 -3.07 6.05
N VAL A 179 33.57 -4.15 5.89
CA VAL A 179 33.89 -5.48 6.44
C VAL A 179 34.83 -6.24 5.47
N PRO A 180 36.02 -6.69 5.90
CA PRO A 180 37.02 -7.29 5.01
C PRO A 180 36.74 -8.77 4.71
N VAL A 181 35.56 -9.06 4.14
CA VAL A 181 35.17 -10.40 3.67
C VAL A 181 35.05 -10.37 2.15
N PRO A 182 35.93 -11.08 1.42
CA PRO A 182 35.88 -11.12 -0.05
C PRO A 182 34.51 -11.53 -0.58
N GLY A 183 33.94 -10.73 -1.49
CA GLY A 183 32.65 -11.00 -2.15
C GLY A 183 31.40 -10.72 -1.31
N LEU A 184 31.51 -10.45 -0.01
CA LEU A 184 30.36 -10.22 0.87
C LEU A 184 29.61 -8.93 0.51
N SER A 185 30.33 -7.82 0.31
CA SER A 185 29.72 -6.53 -0.05
C SER A 185 28.93 -6.63 -1.35
N VAL A 186 29.54 -7.12 -2.44
CA VAL A 186 28.85 -7.26 -3.74
C VAL A 186 27.62 -8.17 -3.63
N ALA A 187 27.71 -9.31 -2.95
CA ALA A 187 26.58 -10.22 -2.80
C ALA A 187 25.44 -9.61 -1.94
N CYS A 188 25.79 -8.93 -0.85
CA CYS A 188 24.84 -8.22 0.01
C CYS A 188 24.18 -7.05 -0.74
N ASP A 189 24.95 -6.26 -1.49
CA ASP A 189 24.48 -5.09 -2.24
C ASP A 189 23.49 -5.53 -3.33
N VAL A 190 23.79 -6.60 -4.08
CA VAL A 190 22.85 -7.25 -5.02
C VAL A 190 21.56 -7.67 -4.30
N GLY A 191 21.69 -8.32 -3.14
CA GLY A 191 20.57 -8.80 -2.36
C GLY A 191 19.67 -7.67 -1.84
N MET A 192 20.26 -6.59 -1.33
CA MET A 192 19.55 -5.41 -0.83
C MET A 192 18.84 -4.67 -1.97
N VAL A 193 19.51 -4.45 -3.10
CA VAL A 193 18.89 -3.83 -4.29
C VAL A 193 17.70 -4.66 -4.78
N LEU A 194 17.87 -5.96 -4.95
CA LEU A 194 16.80 -6.83 -5.40
C LEU A 194 15.62 -6.86 -4.41
N LEU A 195 15.90 -6.95 -3.11
CA LEU A 195 14.86 -6.93 -2.07
C LEU A 195 14.07 -5.62 -2.10
N PHE A 196 14.76 -4.48 -2.19
CA PHE A 196 14.13 -3.17 -2.23
C PHE A 196 13.25 -3.02 -3.48
N LEU A 197 13.79 -3.29 -4.67
CA LEU A 197 13.04 -3.13 -5.91
C LEU A 197 11.89 -4.14 -6.01
N THR A 198 12.04 -5.35 -5.45
CA THR A 198 10.94 -6.32 -5.34
C THR A 198 9.81 -5.75 -4.46
N ARG A 199 10.13 -5.05 -3.36
CA ARG A 199 9.10 -4.38 -2.54
C ARG A 199 8.40 -3.27 -3.32
N CYS A 200 9.14 -2.45 -4.09
CA CYS A 200 8.53 -1.45 -4.97
C CYS A 200 7.59 -2.10 -5.99
N TYR A 201 8.06 -3.14 -6.68
CA TYR A 201 7.31 -3.90 -7.68
C TYR A 201 5.95 -4.39 -7.15
N TYR A 202 5.95 -5.04 -5.98
CA TYR A 202 4.70 -5.47 -5.34
C TYR A 202 3.85 -4.31 -4.80
N ALA A 203 4.47 -3.31 -4.16
CA ALA A 203 3.76 -2.18 -3.59
C ALA A 203 3.08 -1.31 -4.66
N PHE A 204 3.59 -1.32 -5.89
CA PHE A 204 3.03 -0.64 -7.06
C PHE A 204 2.03 -1.50 -7.83
N GLY A 205 1.77 -2.74 -7.40
CA GLY A 205 0.82 -3.65 -8.05
C GLY A 205 1.29 -4.16 -9.41
N LEU A 206 2.61 -4.21 -9.64
CA LEU A 206 3.20 -4.66 -10.90
C LEU A 206 3.32 -6.19 -11.00
N ASP A 207 2.86 -6.93 -9.98
CA ASP A 207 2.87 -8.39 -10.00
C ASP A 207 1.88 -8.97 -11.00
N ASP A 208 2.25 -10.13 -11.57
CA ASP A 208 1.45 -10.84 -12.56
C ASP A 208 -0.01 -11.03 -12.13
N GLY A 209 -0.27 -11.33 -10.85
CA GLY A 209 -1.64 -11.51 -10.35
C GLY A 209 -2.47 -10.23 -10.39
N SER A 210 -1.89 -9.11 -9.95
CA SER A 210 -2.54 -7.79 -9.99
C SER A 210 -2.75 -7.30 -11.42
N LEU A 211 -1.74 -7.44 -12.28
CA LEU A 211 -1.83 -7.02 -13.68
C LEU A 211 -2.77 -7.89 -14.51
N SER A 212 -2.81 -9.22 -14.30
CA SER A 212 -3.77 -10.08 -15.00
C SER A 212 -5.21 -9.70 -14.66
N ARG A 213 -5.53 -9.49 -13.37
CA ARG A 213 -6.88 -9.04 -12.97
C ARG A 213 -7.26 -7.69 -13.57
N LEU A 214 -6.32 -6.74 -13.59
CA LEU A 214 -6.56 -5.43 -14.19
C LEU A 214 -6.73 -5.53 -15.70
N SER A 215 -5.84 -6.29 -16.36
CA SER A 215 -5.88 -6.58 -17.81
C SER A 215 -7.22 -7.19 -18.23
N GLU A 216 -7.74 -8.14 -17.47
CA GLU A 216 -9.07 -8.73 -17.69
C GLU A 216 -10.18 -7.70 -17.51
N LYS A 217 -10.10 -6.84 -16.48
CA LYS A 217 -11.11 -5.79 -16.21
C LYS A 217 -11.18 -4.75 -17.32
N VAL A 218 -10.04 -4.34 -17.88
CA VAL A 218 -9.97 -3.28 -18.91
C VAL A 218 -9.85 -3.82 -20.34
N ASN A 219 -9.72 -5.14 -20.52
CA ASN A 219 -9.49 -5.81 -21.80
C ASN A 219 -8.28 -5.24 -22.59
N LYS A 220 -7.16 -4.99 -21.90
CA LYS A 220 -5.90 -4.50 -22.49
C LYS A 220 -4.70 -5.35 -22.02
N PRO A 221 -3.67 -5.59 -22.85
CA PRO A 221 -2.54 -6.46 -22.51
C PRO A 221 -1.47 -5.75 -21.65
N LEU A 222 -1.85 -5.34 -20.43
CA LEU A 222 -1.01 -4.50 -19.57
C LEU A 222 0.33 -5.14 -19.14
N LEU A 223 0.42 -6.47 -19.19
CA LEU A 223 1.63 -7.23 -18.89
C LEU A 223 2.80 -6.93 -19.85
N GLU A 224 2.51 -6.47 -21.08
CA GLU A 224 3.54 -6.16 -22.08
C GLU A 224 4.43 -4.98 -21.65
N HIS A 225 3.94 -4.08 -20.80
CA HIS A 225 4.73 -2.97 -20.27
C HIS A 225 5.88 -3.42 -19.38
N LEU A 226 5.74 -4.56 -18.69
CA LEU A 226 6.83 -5.08 -17.86
C LEU A 226 8.03 -5.51 -18.70
N ALA A 227 7.82 -5.95 -19.94
CA ALA A 227 8.90 -6.39 -20.83
C ALA A 227 9.79 -5.24 -21.31
N LYS A 228 9.27 -4.00 -21.28
CA LYS A 228 10.03 -2.79 -21.65
C LYS A 228 11.03 -2.38 -20.57
N SER A 229 10.86 -2.89 -19.35
CA SER A 229 11.66 -2.54 -18.19
C SER A 229 12.69 -3.60 -17.88
N LYS A 230 13.94 -3.18 -17.71
CA LYS A 230 15.04 -4.03 -17.25
C LYS A 230 14.75 -4.51 -15.84
N PHE A 231 14.39 -3.62 -14.91
CA PHE A 231 14.20 -4.02 -13.51
C PHE A 231 12.93 -4.84 -13.31
N ALA A 232 11.81 -4.47 -13.93
CA ALA A 232 10.56 -5.21 -13.76
C ALA A 232 10.63 -6.61 -14.37
N SER A 233 11.19 -6.75 -15.59
CA SER A 233 11.40 -8.06 -16.20
C SER A 233 12.36 -8.92 -15.38
N ALA A 234 13.44 -8.34 -14.85
CA ALA A 234 14.40 -9.06 -14.04
C ALA A 234 13.78 -9.53 -12.70
N ILE A 235 12.99 -8.71 -12.01
CA ILE A 235 12.30 -9.09 -10.76
C ILE A 235 11.28 -10.19 -11.01
N ARG A 236 10.52 -10.08 -12.11
CA ARG A 236 9.56 -11.11 -12.54
C ARG A 236 10.25 -12.45 -12.76
N GLU A 237 11.39 -12.44 -13.46
CA GLU A 237 12.22 -13.61 -13.71
C GLU A 237 13.34 -13.73 -12.67
N LYS A 238 12.98 -14.08 -11.42
CA LYS A 238 13.86 -14.20 -10.22
C LYS A 238 15.32 -14.64 -10.47
N THR A 239 15.56 -15.55 -11.41
CA THR A 239 16.90 -16.07 -11.77
C THR A 239 17.73 -15.06 -12.57
N ILE A 240 17.11 -14.31 -13.49
CA ILE A 240 17.78 -13.28 -14.31
C ILE A 240 17.97 -11.99 -13.52
N ALA A 241 17.10 -11.70 -12.54
CA ALA A 241 17.23 -10.59 -11.58
C ALA A 241 18.64 -10.46 -11.00
N ARG A 242 19.15 -11.55 -10.41
CA ARG A 242 20.49 -11.54 -9.80
C ARG A 242 21.57 -11.33 -10.84
N LEU A 243 21.45 -11.95 -12.01
CA LEU A 243 22.46 -11.86 -13.07
C LEU A 243 22.54 -10.44 -13.64
N GLN A 244 21.41 -9.82 -13.98
CA GLN A 244 21.38 -8.47 -14.52
C GLN A 244 21.81 -7.42 -13.49
N VAL A 245 21.30 -7.48 -12.25
CA VAL A 245 21.72 -6.57 -11.17
C VAL A 245 23.21 -6.72 -10.88
N SER A 246 23.74 -7.96 -10.87
CA SER A 246 25.17 -8.21 -10.72
C SER A 246 26.00 -7.65 -11.87
N ALA A 247 25.52 -7.76 -13.12
CA ALA A 247 26.21 -7.22 -14.28
C ALA A 247 26.26 -5.69 -14.24
N ILE A 248 25.16 -5.03 -13.88
CA ILE A 248 25.11 -3.57 -13.73
C ILE A 248 26.06 -3.13 -12.59
N LEU A 249 26.01 -3.78 -11.43
CA LEU A 249 26.93 -3.51 -10.32
C LEU A 249 28.39 -3.72 -10.72
N ALA A 250 28.69 -4.77 -11.48
CA ALA A 250 30.04 -5.04 -11.98
C ALA A 250 30.54 -3.94 -12.94
N THR A 251 29.68 -3.42 -13.82
CA THR A 251 30.06 -2.32 -14.73
C THR A 251 30.35 -1.02 -13.98
N LEU A 252 29.58 -0.71 -12.94
CA LEU A 252 29.78 0.51 -12.14
C LEU A 252 31.03 0.38 -11.26
N SER A 253 31.22 -0.78 -10.64
CA SER A 253 32.39 -1.05 -9.78
C SER A 253 33.72 -1.22 -10.54
N ALA A 254 33.69 -1.58 -11.83
CA ALA A 254 34.90 -1.70 -12.66
C ALA A 254 35.64 -0.36 -12.88
N VAL A 255 34.92 0.77 -12.85
CA VAL A 255 35.50 2.12 -12.94
C VAL A 255 36.10 2.57 -11.60
N GLU A 256 35.64 2.00 -10.48
CA GLU A 256 35.92 2.46 -9.12
C GLU A 256 36.91 1.57 -8.33
N TYR A 257 37.14 0.32 -8.75
CA TYR A 257 38.09 -0.63 -8.13
C TYR A 257 39.55 -0.14 -8.15
N ALA A 258 39.89 0.76 -9.07
CA ALA A 258 41.20 1.39 -9.12
C ALA A 258 41.46 2.34 -7.94
N ALA A 259 40.42 2.90 -7.31
CA ALA A 259 40.53 3.86 -6.21
C ALA A 259 40.59 3.20 -4.82
N SER A 260 40.05 1.98 -4.65
CA SER A 260 40.01 1.25 -3.38
C SER A 260 41.32 0.51 -3.03
N LEU A 261 42.25 0.42 -3.98
CA LEU A 261 43.57 -0.24 -3.82
C LEU A 261 44.61 0.58 -3.04
N VAL A 262 44.26 1.78 -2.56
CA VAL A 262 45.16 2.64 -1.77
C VAL A 262 45.13 2.25 -0.28
N PRO A 263 46.25 1.79 0.31
CA PRO A 263 46.31 1.42 1.73
C PRO A 263 45.95 2.61 2.65
N GLY A 264 45.08 2.38 3.64
CA GLY A 264 44.66 3.38 4.64
C GLY A 264 43.41 4.20 4.29
N VAL A 265 43.18 4.49 3.00
CA VAL A 265 42.00 5.25 2.49
C VAL A 265 40.93 4.32 1.90
N GLY A 266 41.29 3.08 1.58
CA GLY A 266 40.45 2.11 0.88
C GLY A 266 39.10 1.78 1.54
N SER A 267 38.98 1.79 2.87
CA SER A 267 37.70 1.47 3.55
C SER A 267 36.68 2.61 3.45
N VAL A 268 37.12 3.86 3.59
CA VAL A 268 36.26 5.04 3.42
C VAL A 268 35.87 5.21 1.96
N ALA A 269 36.84 5.01 1.04
CA ALA A 269 36.56 5.03 -0.40
C ALA A 269 35.56 3.92 -0.79
N ALA A 270 35.75 2.69 -0.31
CA ALA A 270 34.83 1.58 -0.57
C ALA A 270 33.41 1.83 -0.02
N ALA A 271 33.29 2.40 1.18
CA ALA A 271 32.00 2.78 1.75
C ALA A 271 31.29 3.86 0.91
N GLY A 272 32.02 4.88 0.47
CA GLY A 272 31.48 5.95 -0.39
C GLY A 272 31.04 5.43 -1.76
N ILE A 273 31.82 4.54 -2.36
CA ILE A 273 31.49 3.85 -3.62
C ILE A 273 30.21 3.03 -3.44
N SER A 274 30.17 2.10 -2.47
CA SER A 274 29.00 1.24 -2.23
C SER A 274 27.73 2.07 -1.96
N PHE A 275 27.84 3.17 -1.19
CA PHE A 275 26.74 4.12 -1.01
C PHE A 275 26.27 4.70 -2.36
N GLY A 276 27.19 5.28 -3.15
CA GLY A 276 26.87 5.95 -4.40
C GLY A 276 26.27 5.02 -5.44
N THR A 277 26.88 3.84 -5.64
CA THR A 277 26.38 2.83 -6.57
C THR A 277 25.00 2.32 -6.15
N THR A 278 24.81 1.99 -4.87
CA THR A 278 23.52 1.51 -4.35
C THR A 278 22.44 2.59 -4.49
N TYR A 279 22.76 3.84 -4.13
CA TYR A 279 21.85 4.97 -4.24
C TYR A 279 21.38 5.18 -5.68
N TYR A 280 22.32 5.18 -6.64
CA TYR A 280 22.01 5.33 -8.06
C TYR A 280 21.10 4.20 -8.55
N LEU A 281 21.43 2.94 -8.26
CA LEU A 281 20.65 1.79 -8.73
C LEU A 281 19.25 1.72 -8.13
N LEU A 282 19.11 2.01 -6.84
CA LEU A 282 17.81 2.04 -6.19
C LEU A 282 16.94 3.17 -6.76
N ARG A 283 17.53 4.34 -7.03
CA ARG A 283 16.81 5.48 -7.60
C ARG A 283 16.38 5.22 -9.05
N GLU A 284 17.29 4.70 -9.86
CA GLU A 284 17.00 4.36 -11.25
C GLU A 284 15.91 3.29 -11.34
N GLY A 285 16.05 2.20 -10.58
CA GLY A 285 15.06 1.12 -10.55
C GLY A 285 13.71 1.58 -9.98
N LEU A 286 13.69 2.43 -8.96
CA LEU A 286 12.45 3.02 -8.45
C LEU A 286 11.74 3.87 -9.51
N ASN A 287 12.48 4.75 -10.18
CA ASN A 287 11.93 5.60 -11.24
C ASN A 287 11.37 4.78 -12.40
N GLU A 288 12.09 3.73 -12.81
CA GLU A 288 11.64 2.84 -13.89
C GLU A 288 10.33 2.14 -13.50
N LEU A 289 10.25 1.55 -12.31
CA LEU A 289 9.03 0.91 -11.80
C LEU A 289 7.87 1.90 -11.63
N ALA A 290 8.16 3.12 -11.16
CA ALA A 290 7.17 4.19 -11.02
C ALA A 290 6.60 4.61 -12.38
N ASN A 291 7.45 4.80 -13.38
CA ASN A 291 7.04 5.17 -14.74
C ASN A 291 6.13 4.10 -15.35
N ILE A 292 6.48 2.82 -15.22
CA ILE A 292 5.63 1.72 -15.70
C ILE A 292 4.27 1.73 -15.00
N ALA A 293 4.26 1.88 -13.68
CA ALA A 293 3.01 1.93 -12.93
C ALA A 293 2.12 3.10 -13.38
N GLN A 294 2.71 4.26 -13.68
CA GLN A 294 1.99 5.40 -14.24
C GLN A 294 1.49 5.15 -15.66
N GLU A 295 2.29 4.55 -16.55
CA GLU A 295 1.89 4.17 -17.91
C GLU A 295 0.73 3.19 -17.90
N ILE A 296 0.80 2.15 -17.06
CA ILE A 296 -0.27 1.16 -16.89
C ILE A 296 -1.55 1.82 -16.40
N ARG A 297 -1.47 2.76 -15.44
CA ARG A 297 -2.66 3.48 -14.93
C ARG A 297 -3.31 4.36 -16.00
N LYS A 298 -2.49 5.05 -16.82
CA LYS A 298 -2.98 5.85 -17.95
C LYS A 298 -3.65 4.96 -18.99
N GLU A 299 -3.02 3.86 -19.38
CA GLU A 299 -3.58 2.93 -20.36
C GLU A 299 -4.84 2.22 -19.86
N ALA A 300 -4.89 1.88 -18.57
CA ALA A 300 -6.07 1.33 -17.94
C ALA A 300 -7.19 2.37 -17.70
N GLU A 301 -7.00 3.63 -18.12
CA GLU A 301 -7.97 4.72 -17.97
C GLU A 301 -8.37 5.00 -16.51
N LEU A 302 -7.50 4.61 -15.56
CA LEU A 302 -7.71 4.80 -14.13
C LEU A 302 -7.50 6.27 -13.68
N ASP A 303 -6.95 7.10 -14.56
CA ASP A 303 -6.76 8.54 -14.33
C ASP A 303 -7.90 9.40 -14.91
N THR A 304 -8.68 8.84 -15.85
CA THR A 304 -9.78 9.54 -16.54
C THR A 304 -11.13 9.35 -15.87
N LEU A 305 -11.26 8.41 -14.93
CA LEU A 305 -12.45 8.25 -14.08
C LEU A 305 -12.59 9.36 -13.00
N CYS A 306 -11.59 10.22 -12.87
CA CYS A 306 -11.57 11.34 -11.92
C CYS A 306 -12.30 12.62 -12.40
N ILE A 307 -12.93 12.62 -13.57
CA ILE A 307 -13.46 13.88 -14.19
C ILE A 307 -14.95 13.80 -14.58
N ASN A 308 -15.63 12.66 -14.44
CA ASN A 308 -17.07 12.54 -14.77
C ASN A 308 -17.93 12.19 -13.57
#